data_AF-L1LCU6-F1
#
_entry.id   AF-L1LCU6-F1
#
_cell.length_a   1.000
_cell.length_b   1.000
_cell.length_c   1.000
_cell.angle_alpha   90.00
_cell.angle_beta   90.00
_cell.angle_gamma   90.00
#
_symmetry.space_group_name_H-M   'P 1'
#
loop_
_entity.id
_entity.type
_entity.pdbx_description
1 polymer ?
#
loop_
_entity_poly.entity_id
_entity_poly.type
_entity_poly.pdbx_seq_one_letter_code
_entity_poly.pdbx_strand_id
1 'polypeptide(L)'
;MDDDLRNNQLASSLLNACDGFKLESTDENLPQLLDFIEFFRYLSHFGESKLASIYTSKIEKILKLKEKNLFKSLNNDPNHCSRIIAEVKRIGFSDTERVIIGFLENRSRYIKECLENSRDFAKKDPKSGLNEVILTLKKGLHSTVLCYRTVFGGVDVHLSTFVNKSIQDAMSTIRSILRENDMGDIGSEETLDLSRELDSISDSFGSFGLSFKSLIMY
;
A
#
# COMPACT_ATOMS: atom_id res chain seq x y z
N MET A 1 -17.12 46.62 18.12
CA MET A 1 -17.92 46.03 17.01
C MET A 1 -16.92 45.76 15.90
N ASP A 2 -16.19 44.62 15.89
CA ASP A 2 -15.14 44.53 14.86
C ASP A 2 -14.62 43.14 14.45
N ASP A 3 -14.49 42.14 15.31
CA ASP A 3 -13.93 40.84 14.85
C ASP A 3 -14.99 39.88 14.34
N ASP A 4 -16.11 39.71 15.05
CA ASP A 4 -17.17 38.78 14.62
C ASP A 4 -17.85 39.19 13.31
N LEU A 5 -17.98 40.50 13.07
CA LEU A 5 -18.60 41.00 11.84
C LEU A 5 -17.67 40.81 10.63
N ARG A 6 -16.37 41.05 10.81
CA ARG A 6 -15.35 40.80 9.76
C ARG A 6 -15.21 39.30 9.49
N ASN A 7 -15.16 38.47 10.53
CA ASN A 7 -15.10 37.02 10.40
C ASN A 7 -16.31 36.47 9.63
N ASN A 8 -17.51 36.99 9.91
CA ASN A 8 -18.73 36.60 9.19
C ASN A 8 -18.74 37.05 7.72
N GLN A 9 -18.23 38.25 7.40
CA GLN A 9 -18.10 38.71 6.01
C GLN A 9 -17.06 37.88 5.25
N LEU A 10 -15.91 37.59 5.85
CA LEU A 10 -14.85 36.78 5.26
C LEU A 10 -15.33 35.33 5.01
N ALA A 11 -16.04 34.75 5.98
CA ALA A 11 -16.69 33.46 5.83
C ALA A 11 -17.67 33.46 4.66
N SER A 12 -18.53 34.48 4.55
CA SER A 12 -19.52 34.60 3.47
C SER A 12 -18.89 34.74 2.08
N SER A 13 -17.81 35.52 1.96
CA SER A 13 -17.07 35.67 0.70
C SER A 13 -16.37 34.39 0.26
N LEU A 14 -15.77 33.63 1.19
CA LEU A 14 -15.14 32.34 0.91
C LEU A 14 -16.16 31.23 0.63
N LEU A 15 -17.34 31.30 1.26
CA LEU A 15 -18.45 30.40 0.94
C LEU A 15 -18.93 30.61 -0.50
N ASN A 16 -19.07 31.86 -0.93
CA ASN A 16 -19.38 32.18 -2.33
C ASN A 16 -18.26 31.73 -3.27
N ALA A 17 -16.99 31.82 -2.85
CA ALA A 17 -15.87 31.27 -3.62
C ALA A 17 -15.91 29.73 -3.69
N CYS A 18 -16.31 29.05 -2.62
CA CYS A 18 -16.50 27.59 -2.59
C CYS A 18 -17.67 27.13 -3.47
N ASP A 19 -18.75 27.90 -3.57
CA ASP A 19 -19.86 27.62 -4.49
C ASP A 19 -19.47 27.83 -5.96
N GLY A 20 -18.57 28.78 -6.23
CA GLY A 20 -17.96 28.96 -7.54
C GLY A 20 -16.84 27.95 -7.87
N PHE A 21 -16.33 27.25 -6.86
CA PHE A 21 -15.24 26.29 -7.02
C PHE A 21 -15.75 24.87 -7.22
N LYS A 22 -15.26 24.20 -8.25
CA LYS A 22 -15.61 22.80 -8.51
C LYS A 22 -14.86 21.91 -7.52
N LEU A 23 -15.55 21.48 -6.46
CA LEU A 23 -15.04 20.59 -5.43
C LEU A 23 -14.71 19.20 -6.01
N GLU A 24 -13.53 19.07 -6.61
CA GLU A 24 -13.05 17.84 -7.27
C GLU A 24 -11.65 17.47 -6.79
N SER A 25 -11.36 16.18 -6.75
CA SER A 25 -10.09 15.61 -6.27
C SER A 25 -8.90 15.74 -7.24
N THR A 26 -8.94 16.66 -8.21
CA THR A 26 -7.84 16.82 -9.18
C THR A 26 -6.55 17.29 -8.49
N ASP A 27 -5.40 17.07 -9.13
CA ASP A 27 -4.11 17.50 -8.58
C ASP A 27 -4.00 19.02 -8.52
N GLU A 28 -4.56 19.71 -9.51
CA GLU A 28 -4.65 21.17 -9.60
C GLU A 28 -5.48 21.78 -8.45
N ASN A 29 -6.56 21.10 -8.04
CA ASN A 29 -7.46 21.59 -6.99
C ASN A 29 -6.98 21.27 -5.57
N LEU A 30 -6.00 20.38 -5.40
CA LEU A 30 -5.59 19.91 -4.08
C LEU A 30 -5.09 21.02 -3.14
N PRO A 31 -4.25 21.99 -3.57
CA PRO A 31 -3.84 23.10 -2.70
C PRO A 31 -5.05 23.89 -2.16
N GLN A 32 -5.99 24.26 -3.03
CA GLN A 32 -7.17 25.04 -2.63
C GLN A 32 -8.11 24.24 -1.71
N LEU A 33 -8.25 22.92 -1.92
CA LEU A 33 -9.00 22.07 -1.00
C LEU A 33 -8.36 22.02 0.41
N LEU A 34 -7.04 22.02 0.50
CA LEU A 34 -6.31 22.05 1.77
C LEU A 34 -6.45 23.41 2.47
N ASP A 35 -6.37 24.51 1.71
CA ASP A 35 -6.58 25.86 2.26
C ASP A 35 -8.02 26.01 2.80
N PHE A 36 -9.02 25.51 2.07
CA PHE A 36 -10.42 25.56 2.51
C PHE A 36 -10.66 24.75 3.78
N ILE A 37 -10.12 23.53 3.90
CA ILE A 37 -10.35 22.72 5.11
C ILE A 37 -9.68 23.33 6.35
N GLU A 38 -8.49 23.91 6.20
CA GLU A 38 -7.81 24.60 7.31
C GLU A 38 -8.63 25.82 7.76
N PHE A 39 -9.08 26.63 6.82
CA PHE A 39 -9.92 27.79 7.11
C PHE A 39 -11.26 27.41 7.76
N PHE A 40 -11.97 26.41 7.24
CA PHE A 40 -13.24 26.00 7.84
C PHE A 40 -13.08 25.37 9.23
N ARG A 41 -11.97 24.66 9.48
CA ARG A 41 -11.62 24.18 10.81
C ARG A 41 -11.33 25.36 11.76
N TYR A 42 -10.58 26.36 11.29
CA TYR A 42 -10.35 27.59 12.05
C TYR A 42 -11.67 28.29 12.39
N LEU A 43 -12.56 28.53 11.42
CA LEU A 43 -13.87 29.15 11.67
C LEU A 43 -14.70 28.39 12.70
N SER A 44 -14.66 27.05 12.67
CA SER A 44 -15.38 26.21 13.62
C SER A 44 -14.92 26.39 15.07
N HIS A 45 -13.71 26.92 15.31
CA HIS A 45 -13.22 27.26 16.65
C HIS A 45 -13.83 28.56 17.21
N PHE A 46 -14.30 29.46 16.34
CA PHE A 46 -14.89 30.76 16.74
C PHE A 46 -16.44 30.71 16.81
N GLY A 47 -17.04 29.57 16.44
CA GLY A 47 -18.47 29.33 16.55
C GLY A 47 -18.94 28.18 15.65
N GLU A 48 -20.05 27.53 16.03
CA GLU A 48 -20.65 26.46 15.21
C GLU A 48 -21.34 27.02 13.97
N SER A 49 -20.62 27.15 12.86
CA SER A 49 -21.22 27.41 11.55
C SER A 49 -21.68 26.11 10.90
N LYS A 50 -23.00 25.90 10.81
CA LYS A 50 -23.61 24.76 10.11
C LYS A 50 -23.11 24.64 8.67
N LEU A 51 -22.88 25.77 8.00
CA LEU A 51 -22.41 25.81 6.62
C LEU A 51 -20.92 25.43 6.53
N ALA A 52 -20.07 25.96 7.42
CA ALA A 52 -18.66 25.56 7.50
C ALA A 52 -18.52 24.05 7.78
N SER A 53 -19.38 23.50 8.64
CA SER A 53 -19.45 22.05 8.91
C SER A 53 -19.80 21.24 7.64
N ILE A 54 -20.76 21.72 6.84
CA ILE A 54 -21.13 21.07 5.57
C ILE A 54 -19.96 21.06 4.58
N TYR A 55 -19.28 22.19 4.35
CA TYR A 55 -18.14 22.23 3.43
C TYR A 55 -16.94 21.44 3.96
N THR A 56 -16.63 21.52 5.25
CA THR A 56 -15.61 20.68 5.89
C THR A 56 -15.88 19.21 5.61
N SER A 57 -17.10 18.74 5.85
CA SER A 57 -17.48 17.34 5.58
C SER A 57 -17.35 16.96 4.10
N LYS A 58 -17.75 17.84 3.18
CA LYS A 58 -17.61 17.60 1.73
C LYS A 58 -16.14 17.51 1.30
N ILE A 59 -15.32 18.47 1.71
CA ILE A 59 -13.89 18.52 1.38
C ILE A 59 -13.16 17.33 1.98
N GLU A 60 -13.44 16.99 3.25
CA GLU A 60 -12.87 15.79 3.87
C GLU A 60 -13.19 14.51 3.10
N LYS A 61 -14.43 14.35 2.60
CA LYS A 61 -14.80 13.18 1.79
C LYS A 61 -13.98 13.11 0.49
N ILE A 62 -13.79 14.25 -0.17
CA ILE A 62 -13.00 14.34 -1.41
C ILE A 62 -11.53 13.99 -1.14
N LEU A 63 -10.93 14.59 -0.10
CA LEU A 63 -9.54 14.35 0.26
C LEU A 63 -9.31 12.91 0.73
N LYS A 64 -10.22 12.33 1.55
CA LYS A 64 -10.18 10.92 1.96
C LYS A 64 -10.28 9.98 0.75
N LEU A 65 -11.11 10.31 -0.23
CA LEU A 65 -11.21 9.53 -1.47
C LEU A 65 -9.92 9.62 -2.29
N LYS A 66 -9.33 10.82 -2.41
CA LYS A 66 -8.05 11.04 -3.08
C LYS A 66 -6.95 10.21 -2.42
N GLU A 67 -6.84 10.27 -1.10
CA GLU A 67 -5.88 9.49 -0.32
C GLU A 67 -6.03 7.99 -0.53
N LYS A 68 -7.26 7.48 -0.49
CA LYS A 68 -7.55 6.07 -0.80
C LYS A 68 -7.11 5.67 -2.21
N ASN A 69 -7.26 6.56 -3.19
CA ASN A 69 -6.81 6.30 -4.57
C ASN A 69 -5.29 6.37 -4.70
N LEU A 70 -4.62 7.26 -3.97
CA LEU A 70 -3.16 7.30 -3.87
C LEU A 70 -2.61 5.98 -3.31
N PHE A 71 -3.22 5.40 -2.28
CA PHE A 71 -2.82 4.07 -1.79
C PHE A 71 -2.95 2.96 -2.84
N LYS A 72 -3.89 3.07 -3.79
CA LYS A 72 -4.02 2.09 -4.87
C LYS A 72 -2.91 2.21 -5.93
N SER A 73 -2.32 3.39 -6.09
CA SER A 73 -1.28 3.63 -7.10
C SER A 73 0.14 3.29 -6.61
N LEU A 74 0.30 2.87 -5.34
CA LEU A 74 1.56 2.38 -4.81
C LEU A 74 2.05 1.14 -5.57
N ASN A 75 3.37 1.08 -5.79
CA ASN A 75 4.04 0.00 -6.51
C ASN A 75 5.41 -0.32 -5.85
N ASN A 76 6.35 -0.89 -6.60
CA ASN A 76 7.68 -1.25 -6.10
C ASN A 76 8.78 -0.27 -6.55
N ASP A 77 8.42 0.89 -7.12
CA ASP A 77 9.35 1.97 -7.45
C ASP A 77 9.47 2.93 -6.25
N PRO A 78 10.65 3.00 -5.58
CA PRO A 78 10.84 3.87 -4.42
C PRO A 78 10.57 5.35 -4.70
N ASN A 79 10.91 5.85 -5.89
CA ASN A 79 10.71 7.26 -6.24
C ASN A 79 9.22 7.56 -6.41
N HIS A 80 8.50 6.66 -7.06
CA HIS A 80 7.05 6.75 -7.18
C HIS A 80 6.37 6.68 -5.81
N CYS A 81 6.71 5.68 -4.99
CA CYS A 81 6.16 5.53 -3.65
C CYS A 81 6.45 6.74 -2.76
N SER A 82 7.67 7.28 -2.80
CA SER A 82 8.03 8.47 -2.02
C SER A 82 7.18 9.68 -2.38
N ARG A 83 6.89 9.89 -3.67
CA ARG A 83 5.99 10.96 -4.13
C ARG A 83 4.55 10.75 -3.64
N ILE A 84 4.02 9.55 -3.80
CA ILE A 84 2.67 9.20 -3.32
C ILE A 84 2.55 9.41 -1.81
N ILE A 85 3.56 8.99 -1.04
CA ILE A 85 3.57 9.12 0.42
C ILE A 85 3.70 10.58 0.84
N ALA A 86 4.52 11.38 0.17
CA ALA A 86 4.59 12.82 0.41
C ALA A 86 3.22 13.47 0.19
N GLU A 87 2.48 13.03 -0.84
CA GLU A 87 1.14 13.55 -1.11
C GLU A 87 0.09 13.09 -0.08
N VAL A 88 0.13 11.83 0.36
CA VAL A 88 -0.72 11.34 1.45
C VAL A 88 -0.45 12.11 2.75
N LYS A 89 0.83 12.34 3.08
CA LYS A 89 1.23 13.16 4.23
C LYS A 89 0.75 14.61 4.11
N ARG A 90 0.78 15.18 2.91
CA ARG A 90 0.24 16.52 2.62
C ARG A 90 -1.27 16.59 2.84
N ILE A 91 -2.01 15.52 2.52
CA ILE A 91 -3.46 15.43 2.78
C ILE A 91 -3.73 15.33 4.30
N GLY A 92 -2.95 14.52 5.02
CA GLY A 92 -2.90 14.56 6.48
C GLY A 92 -3.99 13.79 7.23
N PHE A 93 -4.76 12.88 6.61
CA PHE A 93 -5.67 11.98 7.37
C PHE A 93 -5.01 10.68 7.84
N SER A 94 -3.88 10.30 7.25
CA SER A 94 -3.09 9.14 7.67
C SER A 94 -1.81 9.56 8.39
N ASP A 95 -1.59 8.93 9.54
CA ASP A 95 -0.29 8.91 10.21
C ASP A 95 0.69 7.97 9.47
N THR A 96 1.95 7.98 9.91
CA THR A 96 3.00 7.15 9.32
C THR A 96 2.66 5.66 9.36
N GLU A 97 2.03 5.18 10.43
CA GLU A 97 1.67 3.76 10.60
C GLU A 97 0.61 3.35 9.56
N ARG A 98 -0.44 4.15 9.39
CA ARG A 98 -1.47 3.93 8.36
C ARG A 98 -0.89 3.95 6.95
N VAL A 99 0.11 4.79 6.70
CA VAL A 99 0.79 4.81 5.40
C VAL A 99 1.56 3.51 5.16
N ILE A 100 2.29 3.04 6.16
CA ILE A 100 3.01 1.75 6.12
C ILE A 100 2.04 0.60 5.87
N ILE A 101 0.95 0.54 6.63
CA ILE A 101 -0.09 -0.48 6.49
C ILE A 101 -0.70 -0.42 5.08
N GLY A 102 -1.08 0.76 4.60
CA GLY A 102 -1.67 0.93 3.27
C GLY A 102 -0.73 0.48 2.14
N PHE A 103 0.57 0.72 2.27
CA PHE A 103 1.57 0.17 1.35
C PHE A 103 1.60 -1.36 1.40
N LEU A 104 1.76 -1.95 2.59
CA LEU A 104 1.88 -3.41 2.72
C LEU A 104 0.59 -4.15 2.34
N GLU A 105 -0.59 -3.60 2.61
CA GLU A 105 -1.88 -4.15 2.16
C GLU A 105 -1.98 -4.16 0.63
N ASN A 106 -1.57 -3.06 -0.02
CA ASN A 106 -1.53 -2.98 -1.46
C ASN A 106 -0.60 -4.04 -2.05
N ARG A 107 0.60 -4.20 -1.47
CA ARG A 107 1.58 -5.21 -1.92
C ARG A 107 1.17 -6.64 -1.58
N SER A 108 0.45 -6.84 -0.49
CA SER A 108 -0.13 -8.13 -0.11
C SER A 108 -1.16 -8.58 -1.14
N ARG A 109 -2.02 -7.67 -1.60
CA ARG A 109 -2.98 -7.97 -2.67
C ARG A 109 -2.27 -8.39 -3.96
N TYR A 110 -1.26 -7.62 -4.38
CA TYR A 110 -0.46 -7.95 -5.56
C TYR A 110 0.20 -9.33 -5.47
N ILE A 111 0.86 -9.66 -4.34
CA ILE A 111 1.48 -10.98 -4.17
C ILE A 111 0.43 -12.10 -4.21
N LYS A 112 -0.74 -11.90 -3.58
CA LYS A 112 -1.83 -12.88 -3.63
C LYS A 112 -2.32 -13.12 -5.05
N GLU A 113 -2.56 -12.06 -5.82
CA GLU A 113 -2.95 -12.15 -7.23
C GLU A 113 -1.89 -12.94 -8.06
N CYS A 114 -0.59 -12.70 -7.84
CA CYS A 114 0.48 -13.46 -8.48
C CYS A 114 0.47 -14.95 -8.11
N LEU A 115 0.26 -15.28 -6.82
CA LEU A 115 0.17 -16.67 -6.36
C LEU A 115 -1.09 -17.38 -6.89
N GLU A 116 -2.21 -16.68 -7.01
CA GLU A 116 -3.42 -17.19 -7.66
C GLU A 116 -3.17 -17.49 -9.13
N ASN A 117 -2.55 -16.57 -9.87
CA ASN A 117 -2.15 -16.80 -11.26
C ASN A 117 -1.20 -18.00 -11.41
N SER A 118 -0.28 -18.19 -10.46
CA SER A 118 0.63 -19.35 -10.43
C SER A 118 -0.13 -20.68 -10.40
N ARG A 119 -1.24 -20.76 -9.66
CA ARG A 119 -2.11 -21.95 -9.63
C ARG A 119 -2.80 -22.17 -10.96
N ASP A 120 -3.24 -21.10 -11.63
CA ASP A 120 -3.85 -21.22 -12.95
C ASP A 120 -2.86 -21.66 -14.03
N PHE A 121 -1.59 -21.24 -13.94
CA PHE A 121 -0.53 -21.78 -14.79
C PHE A 121 -0.26 -23.26 -14.49
N ALA A 122 -0.24 -23.65 -13.21
CA ALA A 122 0.02 -25.03 -12.79
C ALA A 122 -1.00 -26.04 -13.36
N LYS A 123 -2.26 -25.63 -13.57
CA LYS A 123 -3.29 -26.47 -14.22
C LYS A 123 -2.93 -26.89 -15.65
N LYS A 124 -2.08 -26.12 -16.33
CA LYS A 124 -1.63 -26.40 -17.70
C LYS A 124 -0.24 -27.03 -17.71
N ASP A 125 0.66 -26.48 -16.91
CA ASP A 125 2.02 -26.96 -16.73
C ASP A 125 2.49 -26.66 -15.29
N PRO A 126 2.66 -27.69 -14.45
CA PRO A 126 3.07 -27.53 -13.06
C PRO A 126 4.40 -26.79 -12.90
N LYS A 127 5.35 -27.01 -13.83
CA LYS A 127 6.66 -26.33 -13.79
C LYS A 127 6.51 -24.83 -14.02
N SER A 128 5.68 -24.42 -14.98
CA SER A 128 5.35 -23.00 -15.18
C SER A 128 4.71 -22.37 -13.95
N GLY A 129 3.80 -23.07 -13.27
CA GLY A 129 3.20 -22.59 -12.01
C GLY A 129 4.22 -22.41 -10.90
N LEU A 130 5.12 -23.39 -10.69
CA LEU A 130 6.21 -23.30 -9.71
C LEU A 130 7.17 -22.14 -10.04
N ASN A 131 7.55 -21.98 -11.31
CA ASN A 131 8.39 -20.87 -11.76
C ASN A 131 7.74 -19.51 -11.48
N GLU A 132 6.43 -19.39 -11.64
CA GLU A 132 5.71 -18.14 -11.34
C GLU A 132 5.71 -17.83 -9.84
N VAL A 133 5.63 -18.84 -8.97
CA VAL A 133 5.83 -18.63 -7.52
C VAL A 133 7.23 -18.11 -7.23
N ILE A 134 8.27 -18.70 -7.84
CA ILE A 134 9.65 -18.24 -7.68
C ILE A 134 9.81 -16.80 -8.19
N LEU A 135 9.25 -16.45 -9.34
CA LEU A 135 9.26 -15.09 -9.86
C LEU A 135 8.55 -14.12 -8.91
N THR A 136 7.43 -14.53 -8.32
CA THR A 136 6.71 -13.75 -7.31
C THR A 136 7.59 -13.45 -6.10
N LEU A 137 8.36 -14.42 -5.62
CA LEU A 137 9.30 -14.24 -4.51
C LEU A 137 10.50 -13.36 -4.90
N LYS A 138 11.19 -13.69 -5.99
CA LYS A 138 12.42 -13.02 -6.46
C LYS A 138 12.18 -11.58 -6.92
N LYS A 139 11.08 -11.35 -7.64
CA LYS A 139 10.78 -10.03 -8.22
C LYS A 139 9.74 -9.29 -7.41
N GLY A 140 8.63 -9.94 -7.04
CA GLY A 140 7.54 -9.28 -6.32
C GLY A 140 7.91 -8.95 -4.87
N LEU A 141 8.19 -9.97 -4.06
CA LEU A 141 8.43 -9.81 -2.63
C LEU A 141 9.76 -9.09 -2.35
N HIS A 142 10.85 -9.51 -3.00
CA HIS A 142 12.16 -8.87 -2.80
C HIS A 142 12.14 -7.38 -3.16
N SER A 143 11.54 -7.00 -4.30
CA SER A 143 11.46 -5.57 -4.66
C SER A 143 10.52 -4.79 -3.72
N THR A 144 9.49 -5.44 -3.17
CA THR A 144 8.64 -4.83 -2.13
C THR A 144 9.47 -4.53 -0.88
N VAL A 145 10.31 -5.46 -0.42
CA VAL A 145 11.19 -5.26 0.73
C VAL A 145 12.19 -4.13 0.47
N LEU A 146 12.81 -4.11 -0.71
CA LEU A 146 13.75 -3.06 -1.08
C LEU A 146 13.09 -1.68 -1.14
N CYS A 147 11.91 -1.59 -1.77
CA CYS A 147 11.14 -0.36 -1.83
C CYS A 147 10.75 0.11 -0.43
N TYR A 148 10.23 -0.79 0.39
CA TYR A 148 9.87 -0.50 1.78
C TYR A 148 11.06 0.10 2.54
N ARG A 149 12.22 -0.56 2.49
CA ARG A 149 13.40 -0.10 3.21
C ARG A 149 13.89 1.27 2.74
N THR A 150 13.80 1.52 1.44
CA THR A 150 14.22 2.81 0.87
C THR A 150 13.30 3.94 1.31
N VAL A 151 12.01 3.66 1.46
CA VAL A 151 10.97 4.66 1.71
C VAL A 151 10.70 4.89 3.21
N PHE A 152 10.68 3.81 3.99
CA PHE A 152 10.30 3.82 5.41
C PHE A 152 11.48 3.53 6.35
N GLY A 153 12.62 3.06 5.82
CA GLY A 153 13.85 2.86 6.59
C GLY A 153 14.15 1.40 6.94
N GLY A 154 14.27 1.10 8.23
CA GLY A 154 14.68 -0.22 8.72
C GLY A 154 13.64 -1.32 8.47
N VAL A 155 14.04 -2.56 8.76
CA VAL A 155 13.08 -3.66 8.89
C VAL A 155 12.39 -3.54 10.24
N ASP A 156 11.07 -3.42 10.24
CA ASP A 156 10.24 -3.35 11.44
C ASP A 156 9.30 -4.56 11.55
N VAL A 157 8.41 -4.52 12.54
CA VAL A 157 7.43 -5.58 12.79
C VAL A 157 6.43 -5.72 11.64
N HIS A 158 6.05 -4.62 10.97
CA HIS A 158 5.07 -4.65 9.88
C HIS A 158 5.67 -5.34 8.65
N LEU A 159 6.89 -4.94 8.26
CA LEU A 159 7.59 -5.57 7.14
C LEU A 159 7.88 -7.05 7.42
N SER A 160 8.36 -7.37 8.62
CA SER A 160 8.65 -8.77 9.01
C SER A 160 7.40 -9.64 8.97
N THR A 161 6.27 -9.13 9.49
CA THR A 161 4.99 -9.84 9.46
C THR A 161 4.51 -10.06 8.03
N PHE A 162 4.60 -9.03 7.19
CA PHE A 162 4.25 -9.11 5.77
C PHE A 162 5.09 -10.18 5.05
N VAL A 163 6.42 -10.13 5.17
CA VAL A 163 7.33 -11.08 4.51
C VAL A 163 7.03 -12.51 4.96
N ASN A 164 6.92 -12.74 6.27
CA ASN A 164 6.60 -14.08 6.80
C ASN A 164 5.28 -14.61 6.23
N LYS A 165 4.24 -13.77 6.19
CA LYS A 165 2.94 -14.17 5.64
C LYS A 165 3.03 -14.48 4.14
N SER A 166 3.71 -13.64 3.36
CA SER A 166 3.90 -13.86 1.92
C SER A 166 4.69 -15.13 1.62
N ILE A 167 5.74 -15.43 2.40
CA ILE A 167 6.49 -16.69 2.26
C ILE A 167 5.59 -17.89 2.60
N GLN A 168 4.84 -17.84 3.71
CA GLN A 168 3.91 -18.92 4.05
C GLN A 168 2.87 -19.18 2.95
N ASP A 169 2.30 -18.13 2.37
CA ASP A 169 1.33 -18.24 1.29
C ASP A 169 1.96 -18.82 0.00
N ALA A 170 3.20 -18.45 -0.29
CA ALA A 170 3.97 -19.01 -1.40
C ALA A 170 4.30 -20.49 -1.18
N MET A 171 4.80 -20.87 0.00
CA MET A 171 5.10 -22.27 0.35
C MET A 171 3.85 -23.14 0.33
N SER A 172 2.73 -22.64 0.86
CA SER A 172 1.42 -23.30 0.77
C SER A 172 1.02 -23.54 -0.69
N THR A 173 1.25 -22.56 -1.56
CA THR A 173 0.95 -22.67 -2.99
C THR A 173 1.84 -23.68 -3.69
N ILE A 174 3.16 -23.70 -3.41
CA ILE A 174 4.09 -24.72 -3.92
C ILE A 174 3.62 -26.12 -3.52
N ARG A 175 3.35 -26.35 -2.22
CA ARG A 175 2.89 -27.66 -1.74
C ARG A 175 1.58 -28.09 -2.39
N SER A 176 0.65 -27.15 -2.63
CA SER A 176 -0.59 -27.44 -3.36
C SER A 176 -0.30 -27.92 -4.78
N ILE A 177 0.54 -27.20 -5.52
CA ILE A 177 0.91 -27.53 -6.90
C ILE A 177 1.59 -28.90 -6.96
N LEU A 178 2.55 -29.16 -6.07
CA LEU A 178 3.27 -30.43 -6.04
C LEU A 178 2.34 -31.61 -5.75
N ARG A 179 1.46 -31.47 -4.75
CA ARG A 179 0.50 -32.52 -4.37
C ARG A 179 -0.56 -32.77 -5.44
N GLU A 180 -1.07 -31.73 -6.09
CA GLU A 180 -2.09 -31.86 -7.12
C GLU A 180 -1.57 -32.49 -8.42
N ASN A 181 -0.24 -32.56 -8.58
CA ASN A 181 0.42 -33.06 -9.79
C ASN A 181 1.37 -34.25 -9.50
N ASP A 182 1.28 -34.86 -8.32
CA ASP A 182 2.09 -36.01 -7.90
C ASP A 182 3.61 -35.83 -8.11
N MET A 183 4.15 -34.63 -7.87
CA MET A 183 5.56 -34.28 -8.13
C MET A 183 6.49 -34.51 -6.92
N GLY A 184 6.03 -35.22 -5.89
CA GLY A 184 6.77 -35.41 -4.65
C GLY A 184 6.82 -34.15 -3.75
N ASP A 185 7.62 -34.22 -2.70
CA ASP A 185 7.84 -33.10 -1.78
C ASP A 185 9.01 -32.20 -2.23
N ILE A 186 9.11 -31.01 -1.65
CA ILE A 186 10.21 -30.08 -1.89
C ILE A 186 11.54 -30.73 -1.51
N GLY A 187 12.48 -30.78 -2.46
CA GLY A 187 13.79 -31.38 -2.26
C GLY A 187 13.87 -32.86 -2.68
N SER A 188 12.80 -33.43 -3.23
CA SER A 188 12.87 -34.69 -3.97
C SER A 188 13.77 -34.56 -5.22
N GLU A 189 14.10 -35.69 -5.86
CA GLU A 189 14.92 -35.69 -7.07
C GLU A 189 14.29 -34.81 -8.18
N GLU A 190 12.97 -34.84 -8.30
CA GLU A 190 12.19 -34.10 -9.28
C GLU A 190 12.07 -32.59 -8.98
N THR A 191 12.28 -32.18 -7.73
CA THR A 191 12.12 -30.79 -7.26
C THR A 191 13.40 -30.20 -6.67
N LEU A 192 14.55 -30.84 -6.89
CA LEU A 192 15.83 -30.41 -6.33
C LEU A 192 16.21 -28.99 -6.78
N ASP A 193 15.94 -28.65 -8.04
CA ASP A 193 16.19 -27.31 -8.57
C ASP A 193 15.29 -26.25 -7.91
N LEU A 194 14.02 -26.58 -7.65
CA LEU A 194 13.11 -25.72 -6.88
C LEU A 194 13.66 -25.46 -5.48
N SER A 195 14.12 -26.50 -4.79
CA SER A 195 14.71 -26.38 -3.45
C SER A 195 15.93 -25.46 -3.44
N ARG A 196 16.86 -25.63 -4.39
CA ARG A 196 18.02 -24.75 -4.56
C ARG A 196 17.63 -23.30 -4.83
N GLU A 197 16.58 -23.08 -5.63
CA GLU A 197 16.08 -21.74 -5.88
C GLU A 197 15.49 -21.11 -4.62
N LEU A 198 14.73 -21.85 -3.83
CA LEU A 198 14.18 -21.36 -2.56
C LEU A 198 15.28 -21.02 -1.54
N ASP A 199 16.33 -21.82 -1.47
CA ASP A 199 17.52 -21.53 -0.65
C ASP A 199 18.20 -20.23 -1.09
N SER A 200 18.42 -20.06 -2.39
CA SER A 200 19.00 -18.84 -2.95
C SER A 200 18.15 -17.60 -2.66
N ILE A 201 16.81 -17.73 -2.74
CA ILE A 201 15.90 -16.65 -2.35
C ILE A 201 16.06 -16.36 -0.86
N SER A 202 16.05 -17.38 0.01
CA SER A 202 16.24 -17.21 1.46
C SER A 202 17.52 -16.45 1.80
N ASP A 203 18.64 -16.83 1.17
CA ASP A 203 19.92 -16.17 1.35
C ASP A 203 19.90 -14.70 0.90
N SER A 204 19.19 -14.38 -0.19
CA SER A 204 19.06 -12.99 -0.65
C SER A 204 18.37 -12.08 0.38
N PHE A 205 17.40 -12.62 1.13
CA PHE A 205 16.72 -11.89 2.19
C PHE A 205 17.56 -11.74 3.47
N GLY A 206 18.60 -12.56 3.63
CA GLY A 206 19.56 -12.45 4.72
C GLY A 206 20.24 -11.07 4.76
N SER A 207 20.45 -10.44 3.60
CA SER A 207 20.97 -9.07 3.50
C SER A 207 20.04 -8.00 4.12
N PHE A 208 18.77 -8.32 4.31
CA PHE A 208 17.77 -7.50 5.00
C PHE A 208 17.64 -7.86 6.49
N GLY A 209 18.35 -8.87 6.99
CA GLY A 209 18.14 -9.42 8.33
C GLY A 209 16.88 -10.30 8.43
N LEU A 210 16.37 -10.80 7.30
CA LEU A 210 15.22 -11.68 7.23
C LEU A 210 15.68 -13.10 6.84
N SER A 211 15.12 -14.12 7.48
CA SER A 211 15.42 -15.52 7.15
C SER A 211 14.15 -16.36 7.24
N PHE A 212 13.97 -17.24 6.25
CA PHE A 212 12.82 -18.14 6.19
C PHE A 212 13.21 -19.57 5.82
N LYS A 213 14.48 -19.96 6.06
CA LYS A 213 14.93 -21.35 5.88
C LYS A 213 14.06 -22.35 6.64
N SER A 214 13.63 -21.98 7.84
CA SER A 214 12.72 -22.81 8.65
C SER A 214 11.34 -23.01 8.03
N LEU A 215 10.90 -22.18 7.07
CA LEU A 215 9.62 -22.33 6.38
C LEU A 215 9.72 -23.16 5.09
N ILE A 216 10.94 -23.35 4.56
CA ILE A 216 11.20 -24.14 3.35
C ILE A 216 11.30 -25.64 3.68
N MET A 217 11.79 -25.97 4.88
CA MET A 217 12.05 -27.37 5.32
C MET A 217 10.82 -28.11 5.87
N TYR A 218 9.66 -27.47 5.90
CA TYR A 218 8.35 -28.06 6.22
C TYR A 218 7.42 -27.93 5.01
#